data_AF-A0A2M8F6K9-F1
#
_entry.id   AF-A0A2M8F6K9-F1
#
_cell.length_a   1.000
_cell.length_b   1.000
_cell.length_c   1.000
_cell.angle_alpha   90.00
_cell.angle_beta   90.00
_cell.angle_gamma   90.00
#
_symmetry.space_group_name_H-M   'P 1'
#
loop_
_entity.id
_entity.type
_entity.pdbx_description
1 polymer ?
#
loop_
_entity_poly.entity_id
_entity_poly.type
_entity_poly.pdbx_seq_one_letter_code
_entity_poly.pdbx_strand_id
1 'polypeptide(L)' 'MGIDNPEQLGEEPTSGEIAEACREALGDDVCAEIEEMEDAEAALGLTFTALIEAGIEDPEEYLRSRGVLE' A
#
# COMPACT_ATOMS: atom_id res chain seq x y z
N MET A 1 34.61 -4.93 11.20
CA MET A 1 34.74 -5.46 9.83
C MET A 1 33.62 -6.44 9.60
N GLY A 2 33.00 -6.38 8.42
CA GLY A 2 31.73 -7.00 8.01
C GLY A 2 30.80 -5.86 7.62
N ILE A 3 31.13 -5.06 6.58
CA ILE A 3 30.91 -5.31 5.15
C ILE A 3 29.47 -5.72 4.86
N ASP A 4 28.75 -4.73 4.32
CA ASP A 4 27.59 -4.77 3.43
C ASP A 4 26.67 -5.99 3.50
N ASN A 5 25.42 -5.77 3.92
CA ASN A 5 24.29 -6.59 3.46
C ASN A 5 23.58 -5.80 2.34
N PRO A 6 23.97 -5.96 1.06
CA PRO A 6 23.28 -5.33 -0.06
C PRO A 6 22.08 -6.20 -0.46
N GLU A 7 21.15 -6.35 0.48
CA GLU A 7 19.83 -6.91 0.23
C GLU A 7 18.82 -5.77 0.42
N GLN A 8 18.86 -4.78 -0.48
CA GLN A 8 17.63 -4.11 -0.89
C GLN A 8 16.85 -5.15 -1.72
N LEU A 9 16.33 -6.16 -1.02
CA LEU A 9 15.18 -6.94 -1.50
C LEU A 9 14.04 -5.94 -1.44
N GLY A 10 13.39 -5.63 -2.56
CA GLY A 10 12.25 -4.72 -2.60
C GLY A 10 11.30 -5.07 -1.46
N GLU A 11 11.26 -4.23 -0.44
CA GLU A 11 10.48 -4.48 0.76
C GLU A 11 9.01 -4.46 0.32
N GLU A 12 8.28 -5.55 0.57
CA GLU A 12 6.84 -5.56 0.35
C GLU A 12 6.23 -4.39 1.13
N PRO A 13 5.35 -3.59 0.52
CA PRO A 13 4.83 -2.39 1.15
C PRO A 13 4.09 -2.76 2.43
N THR A 14 4.34 -2.00 3.49
CA THR A 14 3.61 -2.18 4.74
C THR A 14 2.17 -1.66 4.61
N SER A 15 1.27 -2.16 5.45
CA SER A 15 -0.12 -1.67 5.54
C SER A 15 -0.18 -0.16 5.81
N GLY A 16 0.76 0.40 6.58
CA GLY A 16 0.89 1.83 6.81
C GLY A 16 1.26 2.63 5.54
N GLU A 17 2.17 2.13 4.72
CA GLU A 17 2.53 2.77 3.44
C GLU A 17 1.38 2.74 2.44
N ILE A 18 0.65 1.62 2.37
CA ILE A 18 -0.55 1.48 1.55
C ILE A 18 -1.64 2.47 1.99
N ALA A 19 -1.89 2.55 3.31
CA ALA A 19 -2.86 3.46 3.88
C ALA A 19 -2.52 4.93 3.60
N GLU A 20 -1.25 5.33 3.79
CA GLU A 20 -0.80 6.70 3.54
C GLU A 20 -0.96 7.09 2.06
N ALA A 21 -0.60 6.20 1.13
CA ALA A 21 -0.70 6.45 -0.30
C ALA A 21 -2.15 6.62 -0.78
N CYS A 22 -3.10 5.94 -0.11
CA CYS A 22 -4.51 5.93 -0.49
C CYS A 22 -5.38 6.88 0.31
N ARG A 23 -4.87 7.53 1.37
CA ARG A 23 -5.63 8.43 2.25
C ARG A 23 -6.32 9.57 1.49
N GLU A 24 -5.72 10.06 0.42
CA GLU A 24 -6.32 11.10 -0.42
C GLU A 24 -7.52 10.59 -1.25
N ALA A 25 -7.49 9.33 -1.68
CA ALA A 25 -8.54 8.73 -2.52
C ALA A 25 -9.67 8.10 -1.69
N LEU A 26 -9.33 7.42 -0.59
CA LEU A 26 -10.26 6.63 0.20
C LEU A 26 -10.76 7.36 1.46
N GLY A 27 -10.03 8.38 1.92
CA GLY A 27 -10.31 9.08 3.17
C GLY A 27 -9.72 8.38 4.40
N ASP A 28 -9.73 9.09 5.52
CA ASP A 28 -9.13 8.64 6.78
C ASP A 28 -9.79 7.39 7.36
N ASP A 29 -11.11 7.24 7.24
CA ASP A 29 -11.83 6.10 7.83
C ASP A 29 -11.38 4.76 7.23
N VAL A 30 -11.33 4.66 5.90
CA VAL A 30 -10.91 3.43 5.19
C VAL A 30 -9.42 3.17 5.38
N CYS A 31 -8.60 4.22 5.35
CA CYS A 31 -7.17 4.09 5.55
C CYS A 31 -6.79 3.72 6.99
N ALA A 32 -7.57 4.11 7.99
CA ALA A 32 -7.38 3.61 9.36
C ALA A 32 -7.61 2.10 9.43
N GLU A 33 -8.66 1.58 8.77
CA GLU A 33 -8.90 0.13 8.71
C GLU A 33 -7.74 -0.61 8.03
N ILE A 34 -7.19 -0.06 6.95
CA ILE A 34 -6.02 -0.62 6.24
C ILE A 34 -4.78 -0.60 7.15
N GLU A 35 -4.51 0.51 7.85
CA GLU A 35 -3.35 0.69 8.72
C GLU A 35 -3.36 -0.24 9.94
N GLU A 36 -4.56 -0.60 10.45
CA GLU A 36 -4.72 -1.57 11.54
C GLU A 36 -4.49 -3.04 11.11
N MET A 37 -4.32 -3.31 9.81
CA MET A 37 -4.06 -4.66 9.31
C MET A 37 -2.60 -5.06 9.52
N GLU A 38 -2.39 -6.21 10.16
CA GLU A 38 -1.05 -6.80 10.36
C GLU A 38 -0.52 -7.48 9.09
N ASP A 39 -1.41 -7.88 8.18
CA ASP A 39 -1.09 -8.60 6.95
C ASP A 39 -1.15 -7.65 5.75
N ALA A 40 0.00 -7.40 5.13
CA ALA A 40 0.15 -6.48 4.01
C ALA A 40 -0.60 -6.96 2.75
N GLU A 41 -0.65 -8.27 2.49
CA GLU A 41 -1.35 -8.84 1.34
C GLU A 41 -2.87 -8.61 1.45
N ALA A 42 -3.42 -8.84 2.65
CA ALA A 42 -4.82 -8.56 2.94
C ALA A 42 -5.13 -7.05 2.89
N ALA A 43 -4.23 -6.21 3.40
CA ALA A 43 -4.33 -4.75 3.31
C ALA A 43 -4.36 -4.26 1.85
N LEU A 44 -3.49 -4.83 1.00
CA LEU A 44 -3.45 -4.53 -0.42
C LEU A 44 -4.75 -4.96 -1.12
N GLY A 45 -5.26 -6.15 -0.82
CA GLY A 45 -6.52 -6.66 -1.37
C GLY A 45 -7.74 -5.81 -1.01
N LEU A 46 -7.82 -5.35 0.25
CA LEU A 46 -8.85 -4.41 0.69
C LEU A 46 -8.71 -3.07 -0.05
N THR A 47 -7.48 -2.55 -0.12
CA THR A 47 -7.16 -1.28 -0.78
C THR A 47 -7.54 -1.30 -2.25
N PHE A 48 -7.25 -2.37 -2.98
CA PHE A 48 -7.63 -2.50 -4.38
C PHE A 48 -9.15 -2.42 -4.56
N THR A 49 -9.89 -3.14 -3.70
CA THR A 49 -11.36 -3.10 -3.72
C THR A 49 -11.87 -1.69 -3.46
N ALA A 50 -11.38 -1.05 -2.40
CA ALA A 50 -11.80 0.30 -2.01
C ALA A 50 -11.47 1.35 -3.09
N LEU A 51 -10.30 1.26 -3.73
CA LEU A 51 -9.90 2.15 -4.83
C LEU A 51 -10.83 2.02 -6.03
N ILE A 52 -11.20 0.79 -6.41
CA ILE A 52 -12.16 0.55 -7.49
C ILE A 52 -13.54 1.14 -7.13
N GLU A 53 -14.00 0.96 -5.89
CA GLU A 53 -15.27 1.54 -5.42
C GLU A 53 -15.24 3.08 -5.38
N ALA A 54 -14.07 3.68 -5.12
CA ALA A 54 -13.84 5.12 -5.19
C ALA A 54 -13.74 5.66 -6.63
N GLY A 55 -13.79 4.79 -7.65
CA GLY A 55 -13.75 5.15 -9.06
C GLY A 55 -12.35 5.15 -9.69
N ILE A 56 -11.36 4.56 -9.02
CA ILE A 56 -10.03 4.33 -9.61
C ILE A 56 -10.04 3.02 -10.37
N GLU A 57 -10.02 3.11 -11.70
CA GLU A 57 -10.12 1.96 -12.59
C GLU A 57 -8.91 1.02 -12.50
N ASP A 58 -7.74 1.57 -12.17
CA ASP A 58 -6.47 0.84 -12.10
C ASP A 58 -5.76 1.07 -10.76
N PRO A 59 -6.13 0.32 -9.71
CA PRO A 59 -5.57 0.49 -8.36
C PRO A 59 -4.08 0.12 -8.29
N GLU A 60 -3.62 -0.83 -9.11
CA GLU A 60 -2.21 -1.20 -9.17
C GLU A 60 -1.36 -0.06 -9.72
N GLU A 61 -1.76 0.53 -10.86
CA GLU A 61 -1.06 1.69 -11.42
C GLU A 61 -1.10 2.90 -10.48
N TYR A 62 -2.23 3.12 -9.78
CA TYR A 62 -2.34 4.17 -8.77
C TYR A 62 -1.30 4.02 -7.65
N LEU A 63 -1.16 2.81 -7.10
CA LEU A 63 -0.22 2.51 -6.03
C LEU A 63 1.24 2.53 -6.52
N ARG A 64 1.51 2.05 -7.75
CA ARG A 64 2.83 2.15 -8.39
C ARG A 64 3.24 3.61 -8.59
N SER A 65 2.32 4.47 -9.03
CA SER A 65 2.55 5.92 -9.18
C SER A 65 2.86 6.62 -7.84
N ARG A 66 2.36 6.08 -6.73
CA ARG A 66 2.64 6.54 -5.36
C ARG A 66 3.93 5.95 -4.76
N GLY A 67 4.59 5.02 -5.46
CA GLY A 67 5.82 4.35 -4.99
C GLY A 67 5.59 3.25 -3.97
N VAL A 68 4.35 2.73 -3.86
CA VAL A 68 4.01 1.60 -2.97
C VAL A 68 4.32 0.27 -3.65
N LEU A 69 4.15 0.20 -4.97
CA LEU A 69 4.42 -0.99 -5.78
C LEU A 69 5.55 -0.69 -6.76
N GLU A 70 6.36 -1.72 -7.07
CA GLU A 70 7.39 -1.68 -8.12
C GLU A 70 6.85 -2.13 -9.51
#